data_AF-A0A6P3VJN1-F1
#
_entry.id   AF-A0A6P3VJN1-F1
#
_cell.length_a   1.000
_cell.length_b   1.000
_cell.length_c   1.000
_cell.angle_alpha   90.00
_cell.angle_beta   90.00
_cell.angle_gamma   90.00
#
_symmetry.space_group_name_H-M   'P 1'
#
loop_
_entity.id
_entity.type
_entity.pdbx_description
1 polymer ?
#
loop_
_entity_poly.entity_id
_entity_poly.type
_entity_poly.pdbx_seq_one_letter_code
_entity_poly.pdbx_strand_id
1 'polypeptide(L)'
;MNKQDLSFEYVIITPSKEDCVYTSCYCEENIWKLCEYIKAQPQHCIQDVYAVFISNERRMVPLWKQKSCRRDQPVVWDYHVILLHTGNRESYVYDLDTTLPFPCPLSLYEKEAFRSDHGLKESYWRKLRVIPAETFLSSFASDRSHMKDEVGHWRMLPPSYPCLETAESKMNLDSFISMDAQIGWGKVYSLAEFVQHFGGKGRPSLANDSHRLKDEDHAADD
;
A
#
# COMPACT_ATOMS: atom_id res chain seq x y z
N MET A 1 -4.84 -36.94 22.46
CA MET A 1 -3.72 -36.00 22.28
C MET A 1 -4.22 -34.85 21.43
N ASN A 2 -4.44 -33.70 22.07
CA ASN A 2 -4.98 -32.50 21.45
C ASN A 2 -3.99 -31.99 20.39
N LYS A 3 -4.41 -31.97 19.13
CA LYS A 3 -3.78 -31.11 18.13
C LYS A 3 -4.02 -29.69 18.59
N GLN A 4 -2.95 -29.01 18.98
CA GLN A 4 -2.96 -27.61 19.36
C GLN A 4 -3.66 -26.82 18.25
N ASP A 5 -4.75 -26.17 18.64
CA ASP A 5 -5.35 -25.07 17.93
C ASP A 5 -4.32 -23.92 18.01
N LEU A 6 -3.37 -23.92 17.07
CA LEU A 6 -2.47 -22.80 16.87
C LEU A 6 -3.34 -21.64 16.44
N SER A 7 -3.57 -20.68 17.34
CA SER A 7 -4.18 -19.41 17.00
C SER A 7 -3.37 -18.78 15.85
N PHE A 8 -3.92 -18.84 14.64
CA PHE A 8 -3.38 -18.22 13.43
C PHE A 8 -3.60 -16.70 13.46
N GLU A 9 -3.16 -16.07 14.54
CA GLU A 9 -3.26 -14.62 14.71
C GLU A 9 -2.20 -13.94 13.84
N TYR A 10 -2.57 -12.83 13.22
CA TYR A 10 -1.67 -12.08 12.38
C TYR A 10 -0.52 -11.49 13.20
N VAL A 11 0.70 -11.65 12.70
CA VAL A 11 1.89 -11.07 13.34
C VAL A 11 2.01 -9.61 12.91
N ILE A 12 1.90 -8.72 13.88
CA ILE A 12 2.16 -7.28 13.70
C ILE A 12 3.65 -7.10 13.40
N ILE A 13 3.98 -6.34 12.35
CA ILE A 13 5.36 -6.18 11.87
C ILE A 13 5.96 -4.79 12.14
N THR A 14 5.24 -3.94 12.89
CA THR A 14 5.65 -2.58 13.26
C THR A 14 5.50 -2.36 14.76
N PRO A 15 6.06 -1.27 15.33
CA PRO A 15 5.75 -0.85 16.69
C PRO A 15 4.24 -0.53 16.86
N SER A 16 3.83 -0.20 18.09
CA SER A 16 2.52 0.40 18.31
C SER A 16 2.37 1.68 17.47
N LYS A 17 1.13 2.09 17.18
CA LYS A 17 0.87 3.27 16.34
C LYS A 17 1.49 4.54 16.94
N GLU A 18 1.49 4.62 18.26
CA GLU A 18 2.00 5.73 19.05
C GLU A 18 3.53 5.79 19.10
N ASP A 19 4.19 4.64 18.94
CA ASP A 19 5.66 4.52 18.93
C ASP A 19 6.27 4.65 17.52
N CYS A 20 5.43 4.74 16.48
CA CYS A 20 5.89 4.93 15.11
C CYS A 20 6.42 6.36 14.90
N VAL A 21 7.51 6.48 14.13
CA VAL A 21 7.95 7.78 13.62
C VAL A 21 6.84 8.36 12.74
N TYR A 22 6.36 9.55 13.09
CA TYR A 22 5.24 10.18 12.41
C TYR A 22 5.38 11.70 12.36
N THR A 23 5.21 12.25 11.17
CA THR A 23 5.00 13.68 10.93
C THR A 23 3.77 13.87 10.04
N SER A 24 2.82 14.69 10.49
CA SER A 24 1.59 14.95 9.73
C SER A 24 1.90 15.59 8.38
N CYS A 25 1.22 15.15 7.31
CA CYS A 25 1.44 15.57 5.91
C CYS A 25 2.78 15.13 5.28
N TYR A 26 3.50 14.20 5.90
CA TYR A 26 4.70 13.55 5.32
C TYR A 26 4.50 12.03 5.27
N CYS A 27 3.33 11.59 4.80
CA CYS A 27 2.93 10.18 4.79
C CYS A 27 3.93 9.29 4.02
N GLU A 28 4.53 9.80 2.96
CA GLU A 28 5.58 9.13 2.20
C GLU A 28 6.80 8.81 3.06
N GLU A 29 7.24 9.73 3.92
CA GLU A 29 8.37 9.48 4.81
C GLU A 29 7.98 8.63 6.02
N ASN A 30 6.76 8.78 6.54
CA ASN A 30 6.26 7.94 7.63
C ASN A 30 6.25 6.47 7.21
N ILE A 31 5.75 6.17 6.01
CA ILE A 31 5.76 4.81 5.45
C ILE A 31 7.19 4.36 5.13
N TRP A 32 8.06 5.24 4.65
CA TRP A 32 9.47 4.90 4.44
C TRP A 32 10.13 4.46 5.76
N LYS A 33 9.84 5.14 6.86
CA LYS A 33 10.34 4.79 8.21
C LYS A 33 9.79 3.47 8.72
N LEU A 34 8.54 3.13 8.41
CA LEU A 34 8.03 1.78 8.71
C LEU A 34 8.77 0.72 7.89
N CYS A 35 9.00 0.94 6.60
CA CYS A 35 9.79 0.03 5.77
C CYS A 35 11.22 -0.13 6.30
N GLU A 36 11.88 0.96 6.72
CA GLU A 36 13.22 0.95 7.31
C GLU A 36 13.24 0.10 8.59
N TYR A 37 12.26 0.31 9.47
CA TYR A 37 12.11 -0.48 10.69
C TYR A 37 11.97 -1.96 10.37
N ILE A 38 11.05 -2.33 9.48
CA ILE A 38 10.78 -3.72 9.10
C ILE A 38 12.02 -4.38 8.50
N LYS A 39 12.77 -3.68 7.64
CA LYS A 39 14.01 -4.19 7.04
C LYS A 39 15.06 -4.57 8.08
N ALA A 40 15.10 -3.83 9.19
CA ALA A 40 16.04 -4.08 10.28
C ALA A 40 15.65 -5.26 11.18
N GLN A 41 14.44 -5.81 11.03
CA GLN A 41 13.92 -6.93 11.82
C GLN A 41 14.15 -8.27 11.11
N PRO A 42 15.05 -9.15 11.59
CA PRO A 42 15.35 -10.43 10.93
C PRO A 42 14.15 -11.38 10.83
N GLN A 43 13.14 -11.20 11.68
CA GLN A 43 11.95 -12.03 11.76
C GLN A 43 10.86 -11.67 10.74
N HIS A 44 11.01 -10.57 9.99
CA HIS A 44 10.00 -10.10 9.03
C HIS A 44 10.48 -10.23 7.59
N CYS A 45 9.61 -10.75 6.72
CA CYS A 45 9.87 -10.89 5.29
C CYS A 45 9.54 -9.57 4.59
N ILE A 46 10.56 -8.76 4.27
CA ILE A 46 10.33 -7.46 3.60
C ILE A 46 9.79 -7.62 2.16
N GLN A 47 9.95 -8.80 1.56
CA GLN A 47 9.45 -9.09 0.21
C GLN A 47 7.92 -9.10 0.13
N ASP A 48 7.24 -9.31 1.28
CA ASP A 48 5.78 -9.28 1.40
C ASP A 48 5.25 -7.88 1.78
N VAL A 49 6.12 -6.86 1.78
CA VAL A 49 5.81 -5.50 2.22
C VAL A 49 5.91 -4.52 1.06
N TYR A 50 4.93 -3.62 0.97
CA TYR A 50 4.81 -2.65 -0.10
C TYR A 50 4.47 -1.27 0.45
N ALA A 51 5.08 -0.23 -0.13
CA ALA A 51 4.56 1.13 -0.03
C ALA A 51 3.48 1.31 -1.12
N VAL A 52 2.36 1.91 -0.75
CA VAL A 52 1.24 2.13 -1.66
C VAL A 52 0.90 3.62 -1.70
N PHE A 53 1.22 4.25 -2.81
CA PHE A 53 0.82 5.63 -3.09
C PHE A 53 -0.58 5.63 -3.68
N ILE A 54 -1.46 6.48 -3.16
CA ILE A 54 -2.85 6.63 -3.58
C ILE A 54 -3.00 8.05 -4.12
N SER A 55 -3.32 8.17 -5.41
CA SER A 55 -3.56 9.46 -6.06
C SER A 55 -4.36 9.25 -7.35
N ASN A 56 -4.47 10.29 -8.17
CA ASN A 56 -4.99 10.25 -9.53
C ASN A 56 -4.44 11.42 -10.33
N GLU A 57 -4.80 11.54 -11.61
CA GLU A 57 -4.32 12.58 -12.52
C GLU A 57 -4.63 13.99 -12.01
N ARG A 58 -5.68 14.15 -11.20
CA ARG A 58 -6.08 15.44 -10.64
C ARG A 58 -5.49 15.72 -9.26
N ARG A 59 -4.78 14.76 -8.66
CA ARG A 59 -4.35 14.83 -7.27
C ARG A 59 -5.51 15.24 -6.37
N MET A 60 -6.61 14.50 -6.48
CA MET A 60 -7.80 14.68 -5.65
C MET A 60 -8.43 13.32 -5.39
N VAL A 61 -8.05 12.69 -4.28
CA VAL A 61 -8.52 11.36 -3.91
C VAL A 61 -9.18 11.39 -2.53
N PRO A 62 -10.47 11.01 -2.42
CA PRO A 62 -11.14 10.94 -1.13
C PRO A 62 -10.73 9.68 -0.36
N LEU A 63 -10.40 9.84 0.92
CA LEU A 63 -10.26 8.75 1.88
C LEU A 63 -11.09 9.02 3.13
N TRP A 64 -11.89 8.03 3.52
CA TRP A 64 -12.68 8.07 4.76
C TRP A 64 -11.87 7.54 5.94
N LYS A 65 -12.40 7.75 7.15
CA LYS A 65 -11.79 7.29 8.41
C LYS A 65 -10.36 7.82 8.58
N GLN A 66 -10.18 9.12 8.34
CA GLN A 66 -8.90 9.82 8.48
C GLN A 66 -8.95 10.72 9.71
N LYS A 67 -7.84 10.84 10.45
CA LYS A 67 -7.74 11.67 11.67
C LYS A 67 -8.18 13.12 11.44
N SER A 68 -7.85 13.66 10.26
CA SER A 68 -8.17 15.04 9.86
C SER A 68 -9.60 15.22 9.33
N CYS A 69 -10.44 14.18 9.36
CA CYS A 69 -11.81 14.27 8.84
C CYS A 69 -12.68 15.23 9.66
N ARG A 70 -13.69 15.81 9.00
CA ARG A 70 -14.73 16.62 9.64
C ARG A 70 -16.07 15.94 9.46
N ARG A 71 -16.78 15.62 10.56
CA ARG A 71 -18.17 15.11 10.54
C ARG A 71 -18.37 13.93 9.56
N ASP A 72 -17.52 12.91 9.65
CA ASP A 72 -17.54 11.69 8.82
C ASP A 72 -17.38 11.89 7.30
N GLN A 73 -17.01 13.09 6.85
CA GLN A 73 -16.66 13.37 5.46
C GLN A 73 -15.27 12.82 5.13
N PRO A 74 -15.00 12.45 3.86
CA PRO A 74 -13.65 12.07 3.47
C PRO A 74 -12.71 13.27 3.56
N VAL A 75 -11.43 12.98 3.79
CA VAL A 75 -10.35 13.92 3.47
C VAL A 75 -10.02 13.74 2.00
N VAL A 76 -9.96 14.84 1.24
CA VAL A 76 -9.52 14.82 -0.16
C VAL A 76 -8.04 15.15 -0.17
N TRP A 77 -7.23 14.13 -0.46
CA TRP A 77 -5.79 14.23 -0.53
C TRP A 77 -5.33 14.52 -1.96
N ASP A 78 -4.21 15.20 -2.09
CA ASP A 78 -3.44 15.25 -3.34
C ASP A 78 -2.78 13.90 -3.62
N TYR A 79 -2.16 13.33 -2.59
CA TYR A 79 -1.81 11.92 -2.51
C TYR A 79 -1.80 11.47 -1.05
N HIS A 80 -1.91 10.17 -0.82
CA HIS A 80 -1.68 9.57 0.49
C HIS A 80 -0.84 8.31 0.35
N VAL A 81 -0.06 7.96 1.36
CA VAL A 81 0.79 6.77 1.34
C VAL A 81 0.46 5.88 2.53
N ILE A 82 0.23 4.61 2.24
CA ILE A 82 0.00 3.55 3.23
C ILE A 82 1.03 2.44 3.03
N LEU A 83 1.25 1.61 4.05
CA LEU A 83 2.01 0.37 3.90
C LEU A 83 1.04 -0.81 3.81
N LEU A 84 1.31 -1.72 2.88
CA LEU A 84 0.60 -2.98 2.70
C LEU A 84 1.54 -4.13 3.05
N HIS A 85 1.08 -5.05 3.90
CA HIS A 85 1.74 -6.31 4.18
C HIS A 85 0.85 -7.46 3.72
N THR A 86 1.33 -8.28 2.78
CA THR A 86 0.60 -9.46 2.30
C THR A 86 0.81 -10.62 3.26
N GLY A 87 -0.18 -10.90 4.11
CA GLY A 87 -0.17 -12.07 4.98
C GLY A 87 -0.61 -13.34 4.27
N ASN A 88 -0.46 -14.49 4.94
CA ASN A 88 -0.81 -15.81 4.38
C ASN A 88 -2.30 -15.98 4.03
N ARG A 89 -3.21 -15.31 4.75
CA ARG A 89 -4.67 -15.43 4.57
C ARG A 89 -5.30 -14.14 4.06
N GLU A 90 -4.82 -13.01 4.56
CA GLU A 90 -5.32 -11.69 4.24
C GLU A 90 -4.16 -10.69 4.29
N SER A 91 -4.29 -9.62 3.51
CA SER A 91 -3.38 -8.48 3.55
C SER A 91 -3.80 -7.48 4.63
N TYR A 92 -2.83 -6.74 5.15
CA TYR A 92 -3.04 -5.74 6.19
C TYR A 92 -2.48 -4.39 5.76
N VAL A 93 -3.22 -3.34 6.09
CA VAL A 93 -2.89 -1.94 5.83
C VAL A 93 -2.40 -1.29 7.11
N TYR A 94 -1.27 -0.60 7.00
CA TYR A 94 -0.73 0.28 8.03
C TYR A 94 -0.85 1.71 7.53
N ASP A 95 -1.86 2.41 8.04
CA ASP A 95 -2.08 3.83 7.79
C ASP A 95 -1.97 4.59 9.13
N LEU A 96 -0.96 5.46 9.24
CA LEU A 96 -0.77 6.25 10.46
C LEU A 96 -1.81 7.36 10.59
N ASP A 97 -2.48 7.75 9.51
CA ASP A 97 -3.50 8.79 9.47
C ASP A 97 -4.94 8.25 9.57
N THR A 98 -5.14 6.92 9.58
CA THR A 98 -6.49 6.36 9.74
C THR A 98 -7.01 6.44 11.19
N THR A 99 -8.33 6.44 11.36
CA THR A 99 -9.03 6.17 12.62
C THR A 99 -9.44 4.71 12.78
N LEU A 100 -9.21 3.87 11.76
CA LEU A 100 -9.36 2.41 11.84
C LEU A 100 -8.23 1.79 12.69
N PRO A 101 -8.31 0.48 13.02
CA PRO A 101 -7.23 -0.22 13.70
C PRO A 101 -5.88 -0.07 12.97
N PHE A 102 -4.79 -0.20 13.72
CA PHE A 102 -3.44 -0.21 13.19
C PHE A 102 -2.70 -1.44 13.73
N PRO A 103 -2.40 -2.44 12.88
CA PRO A 103 -2.79 -2.57 11.47
C PRO A 103 -4.30 -2.80 11.27
N CYS A 104 -4.79 -2.49 10.08
CA CYS A 104 -6.17 -2.75 9.65
C CYS A 104 -6.19 -3.90 8.64
N PRO A 105 -7.05 -4.92 8.78
CA PRO A 105 -7.31 -5.88 7.71
C PRO A 105 -7.72 -5.15 6.42
N LEU A 106 -7.20 -5.57 5.26
CA LEU A 106 -7.50 -4.90 3.99
C LEU A 106 -8.99 -4.95 3.66
N SER A 107 -9.70 -6.04 3.99
CA SER A 107 -11.15 -6.12 3.78
C SER A 107 -11.93 -5.03 4.55
N LEU A 108 -11.49 -4.70 5.77
CA LEU A 108 -12.08 -3.63 6.56
C LEU A 108 -11.69 -2.25 6.01
N TYR A 109 -10.43 -2.06 5.65
CA TYR A 109 -9.93 -0.81 5.09
C TYR A 109 -10.61 -0.47 3.76
N GLU A 110 -10.79 -1.48 2.91
CA GLU A 110 -11.57 -1.39 1.67
C GLU A 110 -12.99 -0.90 1.94
N LYS A 111 -13.70 -1.55 2.86
CA LYS A 111 -15.10 -1.24 3.13
C LYS A 111 -15.29 0.16 3.72
N GLU A 112 -14.43 0.56 4.65
CA GLU A 112 -14.65 1.74 5.49
C GLU A 112 -13.88 2.99 5.03
N ALA A 113 -12.61 2.82 4.63
CA ALA A 113 -11.71 3.93 4.29
C ALA A 113 -11.66 4.19 2.79
N PHE A 114 -11.54 3.14 1.96
CA PHE A 114 -11.63 3.30 0.50
C PHE A 114 -13.09 3.53 0.08
N ARG A 115 -13.99 2.59 0.36
CA ARG A 115 -15.33 2.51 -0.25
C ARG A 115 -15.27 2.37 -1.77
N SER A 116 -16.42 2.19 -2.42
CA SER A 116 -16.48 2.06 -3.88
C SER A 116 -16.26 3.40 -4.61
N ASP A 117 -15.54 3.35 -5.74
CA ASP A 117 -15.42 4.48 -6.67
C ASP A 117 -16.71 4.76 -7.47
N HIS A 118 -17.61 3.78 -7.62
CA HIS A 118 -18.83 3.92 -8.43
C HIS A 118 -19.79 5.00 -7.93
N GLY A 119 -19.72 5.38 -6.65
CA GLY A 119 -20.51 6.48 -6.07
C GLY A 119 -19.87 7.87 -6.24
N LEU A 120 -18.69 7.95 -6.86
CA LEU A 120 -17.92 9.18 -7.01
C LEU A 120 -17.87 9.63 -8.47
N LYS A 121 -17.62 10.92 -8.69
CA LYS A 121 -17.24 11.40 -10.04
C LYS A 121 -15.92 10.76 -10.43
N GLU A 122 -15.77 10.38 -11.69
CA GLU A 122 -14.56 9.74 -12.24
C GLU A 122 -13.27 10.52 -11.95
N SER A 123 -13.36 11.85 -11.89
CA SER A 123 -12.23 12.72 -11.54
C SER A 123 -11.69 12.54 -10.11
N TYR A 124 -12.40 11.81 -9.24
CA TYR A 124 -12.01 11.44 -7.88
C TYR A 124 -11.65 9.96 -7.75
N TRP A 125 -11.76 9.17 -8.82
CA TRP A 125 -11.44 7.75 -8.76
C TRP A 125 -9.99 7.57 -8.36
N ARG A 126 -9.74 6.61 -7.47
CA ARG A 126 -8.41 6.43 -6.92
C ARG A 126 -7.63 5.40 -7.73
N LYS A 127 -6.36 5.71 -7.95
CA LYS A 127 -5.37 4.77 -8.45
C LYS A 127 -4.34 4.53 -7.35
N LEU A 128 -3.78 3.33 -7.35
CA LEU A 128 -2.84 2.87 -6.35
C LEU A 128 -1.57 2.40 -7.04
N ARG A 129 -0.46 3.08 -6.77
CA ARG A 129 0.87 2.61 -7.15
C ARG A 129 1.43 1.79 -6.00
N VAL A 130 1.69 0.51 -6.27
CA VAL A 130 2.23 -0.45 -5.31
C VAL A 130 3.70 -0.68 -5.62
N ILE A 131 4.57 -0.32 -4.68
CA ILE A 131 6.03 -0.44 -4.80
C ILE A 131 6.55 -1.40 -3.72
N PRO A 132 7.34 -2.44 -4.09
CA PRO A 132 8.00 -3.29 -3.08
C PRO A 132 8.82 -2.44 -2.11
N ALA A 133 8.77 -2.76 -0.81
CA ALA A 133 9.42 -1.97 0.23
C ALA A 133 10.93 -1.82 0.02
N GLU A 134 11.61 -2.87 -0.44
CA GLU A 134 13.05 -2.78 -0.75
C GLU A 134 13.33 -1.77 -1.87
N THR A 135 12.51 -1.76 -2.92
CA THR A 135 12.60 -0.79 -4.01
C THR A 135 12.32 0.62 -3.50
N PHE A 136 11.29 0.79 -2.66
CA PHE A 136 10.97 2.10 -2.09
C PHE A 136 12.14 2.64 -1.25
N LEU A 137 12.74 1.80 -0.39
CA LEU A 137 13.89 2.18 0.42
C LEU A 137 15.12 2.56 -0.40
N SER A 138 15.37 1.88 -1.53
CA SER A 138 16.57 2.13 -2.35
C SER A 138 16.43 3.24 -3.37
N SER A 139 15.20 3.66 -3.71
CA SER A 139 14.95 4.59 -4.82
C SER A 139 14.25 5.89 -4.42
N PHE A 140 13.56 5.95 -3.27
CA PHE A 140 12.81 7.13 -2.87
C PHE A 140 13.73 8.26 -2.39
N ALA A 141 13.47 9.47 -2.88
CA ALA A 141 14.12 10.69 -2.44
C ALA A 141 13.14 11.87 -2.36
N SER A 142 13.22 12.64 -1.27
CA SER A 142 12.45 13.86 -1.04
C SER A 142 13.29 14.90 -0.32
N ASP A 143 13.52 16.03 -0.98
CA ASP A 143 14.14 17.22 -0.38
C ASP A 143 13.11 18.08 0.37
N ARG A 144 11.85 17.62 0.44
CA ARG A 144 10.70 18.25 1.07
C ARG A 144 10.31 19.60 0.46
N SER A 145 10.86 19.98 -0.70
CA SER A 145 10.59 21.27 -1.35
C SER A 145 9.10 21.49 -1.63
N HIS A 146 8.35 20.43 -1.94
CA HIS A 146 6.90 20.47 -2.18
C HIS A 146 6.08 20.95 -0.96
N MET A 147 6.63 20.84 0.25
CA MET A 147 6.01 21.31 1.49
C MET A 147 6.38 22.74 1.86
N LYS A 148 7.10 23.45 0.98
CA LYS A 148 7.35 24.89 1.12
C LYS A 148 6.31 25.69 0.33
N ASP A 149 5.97 26.88 0.83
CA ASP A 149 5.22 27.87 0.06
C ASP A 149 6.15 28.63 -0.91
N GLU A 150 5.58 29.56 -1.68
CA GLU A 150 6.29 30.36 -2.68
C GLU A 150 7.40 31.24 -2.07
N VAL A 151 7.32 31.51 -0.76
CA VAL A 151 8.28 32.34 0.00
C VAL A 151 9.32 31.47 0.72
N GLY A 152 9.17 30.14 0.68
CA GLY A 152 10.07 29.17 1.31
C GLY A 152 9.69 28.78 2.74
N HIS A 153 8.54 29.20 3.26
CA HIS A 153 8.07 28.76 4.57
C HIS A 153 7.44 27.37 4.50
N TRP A 154 7.56 26.63 5.58
CA TRP A 154 6.96 25.31 5.71
C TRP A 154 5.44 25.40 5.86
N ARG A 155 4.71 24.71 4.97
CA ARG A 155 3.25 24.53 5.07
C ARG A 155 2.89 23.72 6.30
N MET A 156 3.71 22.73 6.62
CA MET A 156 3.69 21.92 7.85
C MET A 156 5.13 21.71 8.30
N LEU A 157 5.36 21.61 9.61
CA LEU A 157 6.71 21.41 10.13
C LEU A 157 7.30 20.09 9.60
N PRO A 158 8.53 20.11 9.06
CA PRO A 158 9.15 18.91 8.51
C PRO A 158 9.59 17.94 9.62
N PRO A 159 9.80 16.66 9.28
CA PRO A 159 10.46 15.73 10.18
C PRO A 159 11.83 16.23 10.64
N SER A 160 12.22 15.91 11.88
CA SER A 160 13.46 16.40 12.50
C SER A 160 14.73 15.72 11.99
N TYR A 161 14.61 14.57 11.32
CA TYR A 161 15.74 13.88 10.70
C TYR A 161 16.05 14.47 9.31
N PRO A 162 17.28 14.28 8.78
CA PRO A 162 17.67 14.76 7.45
C PRO A 162 16.72 14.28 6.34
N CYS A 163 16.71 14.98 5.21
CA CYS A 163 15.95 14.55 4.04
C CYS A 163 16.37 13.14 3.60
N LEU A 164 15.42 12.40 3.03
CA LEU A 164 15.70 11.10 2.43
C LEU A 164 16.23 11.33 1.02
N GLU A 165 17.45 10.89 0.75
CA GLU A 165 18.12 11.05 -0.55
C GLU A 165 18.82 9.75 -0.95
N THR A 166 18.95 9.53 -2.25
CA THR A 166 19.75 8.44 -2.82
C THR A 166 20.98 9.00 -3.52
N ALA A 167 21.86 8.13 -4.02
CA ALA A 167 23.01 8.58 -4.83
C ALA A 167 22.56 9.20 -6.16
N GLU A 168 21.38 8.82 -6.65
CA GLU A 168 20.84 9.20 -7.96
C GLU A 168 19.88 10.39 -7.89
N SER A 169 19.23 10.64 -6.76
CA SER A 169 18.25 11.72 -6.64
C SER A 169 18.15 12.30 -5.24
N LYS A 170 17.85 13.59 -5.18
CA LYS A 170 17.43 14.31 -3.96
C LYS A 170 15.92 14.53 -3.90
N MET A 171 15.24 14.44 -5.03
CA MET A 171 13.80 14.68 -5.13
C MET A 171 13.25 13.94 -6.35
N ASN A 172 12.45 12.91 -6.09
CA ASN A 172 11.73 12.17 -7.13
C ASN A 172 10.30 11.79 -6.70
N LEU A 173 9.77 12.42 -5.64
CA LEU A 173 8.44 12.19 -5.11
C LEU A 173 7.34 12.21 -6.19
N ASP A 174 7.41 13.14 -7.14
CA ASP A 174 6.42 13.22 -8.23
C ASP A 174 6.36 11.93 -9.10
N SER A 175 7.47 11.20 -9.23
CA SER A 175 7.50 9.91 -9.93
C SER A 175 6.78 8.80 -9.15
N PHE A 176 6.69 8.91 -7.83
CA PHE A 176 5.91 8.00 -6.98
C PHE A 176 4.44 8.40 -6.91
N ILE A 177 4.14 9.70 -6.89
CA ILE A 177 2.76 10.22 -6.93
C ILE A 177 2.10 9.96 -8.28
N SER A 178 2.86 10.04 -9.38
CA SER A 178 2.33 9.80 -10.72
C SER A 178 1.64 8.45 -10.81
N MET A 179 0.46 8.42 -11.41
CA MET A 179 -0.31 7.20 -11.69
C MET A 179 -0.19 6.76 -13.15
N ASP A 180 0.79 7.29 -13.88
CA ASP A 180 1.21 6.78 -15.18
C ASP A 180 2.10 5.54 -15.00
N ALA A 181 1.66 4.41 -15.54
CA ALA A 181 2.37 3.14 -15.44
C ALA A 181 3.75 3.15 -16.11
N GLN A 182 4.05 4.12 -16.98
CA GLN A 182 5.35 4.28 -17.62
C GLN A 182 6.34 5.09 -16.78
N ILE A 183 5.88 5.74 -15.70
CA ILE A 183 6.69 6.59 -14.82
C ILE A 183 6.96 5.86 -13.50
N GLY A 184 8.17 6.05 -12.95
CA GLY A 184 8.51 5.62 -11.59
C GLY A 184 8.65 4.12 -11.42
N TRP A 185 8.40 3.64 -10.19
CA TRP A 185 8.61 2.25 -9.78
C TRP A 185 7.31 1.56 -9.40
N GLY A 186 7.36 0.23 -9.32
CA GLY A 186 6.22 -0.58 -8.95
C GLY A 186 5.14 -0.64 -10.04
N LYS A 187 3.92 -1.02 -9.66
CA LYS A 187 2.80 -1.17 -10.58
C LYS A 187 1.61 -0.31 -10.16
N VAL A 188 0.96 0.30 -11.12
CA VAL A 188 -0.27 1.08 -10.91
C VAL A 188 -1.49 0.18 -11.12
N TYR A 189 -2.48 0.33 -10.24
CA TYR A 189 -3.76 -0.36 -10.25
C TYR A 189 -4.89 0.65 -10.14
N SER A 190 -6.05 0.35 -10.73
CA SER A 190 -7.31 0.90 -10.23
C SER A 190 -7.61 0.34 -8.83
N LEU A 191 -8.50 1.00 -8.08
CA LEU A 191 -8.95 0.47 -6.79
C LEU A 191 -9.49 -0.96 -6.88
N ALA A 192 -10.33 -1.24 -7.89
CA ALA A 192 -10.95 -2.55 -8.06
C ALA A 192 -9.90 -3.64 -8.31
N GLU A 193 -8.91 -3.38 -9.16
CA GLU A 193 -7.81 -4.32 -9.43
C GLU A 193 -6.92 -4.50 -8.20
N PHE A 194 -6.64 -3.44 -7.45
CA PHE A 194 -5.88 -3.51 -6.20
C PHE A 194 -6.56 -4.43 -5.18
N VAL A 195 -7.85 -4.22 -4.95
CA VAL A 195 -8.66 -5.06 -4.05
C VAL A 195 -8.73 -6.49 -4.56
N GLN A 196 -8.94 -6.71 -5.86
CA GLN A 196 -8.98 -8.06 -6.42
C GLN A 196 -7.65 -8.80 -6.23
N HIS A 197 -6.53 -8.09 -6.36
CA HIS A 197 -5.21 -8.67 -6.28
C HIS A 197 -4.76 -8.95 -4.84
N PHE A 198 -5.08 -8.05 -3.90
CA PHE A 198 -4.57 -8.12 -2.52
C PHE A 198 -5.65 -8.44 -1.47
N GLY A 199 -6.93 -8.28 -1.79
CA GLY A 199 -8.09 -8.60 -0.95
C GLY A 199 -8.41 -10.09 -1.03
N GLY A 200 -7.76 -10.86 -0.16
CA GLY A 200 -7.72 -12.31 -0.23
C GLY A 200 -9.08 -13.00 -0.43
N LYS A 201 -9.17 -13.83 -1.49
CA LYS A 201 -9.99 -15.05 -1.56
C LYS A 201 -9.23 -16.09 -2.39
N GLY A 202 -8.76 -17.15 -1.73
CA GLY A 202 -8.24 -18.41 -2.29
C GLY A 202 -7.41 -18.29 -3.58
N ARG A 203 -6.08 -18.42 -3.48
CA ARG A 203 -5.24 -18.71 -4.65
C ARG A 203 -5.89 -19.85 -5.46
N PRO A 204 -6.29 -19.67 -6.73
CA PRO A 204 -6.25 -20.80 -7.64
C PRO A 204 -4.76 -21.10 -7.80
N SER A 205 -4.32 -22.21 -7.22
CA SER A 205 -3.04 -22.81 -7.58
C SER A 205 -3.02 -22.96 -9.10
N LEU A 206 -1.98 -22.44 -9.74
CA LEU A 206 -1.57 -22.86 -11.07
C LEU A 206 -1.20 -24.35 -10.99
N ALA A 207 -2.20 -25.21 -11.10
CA ALA A 207 -2.04 -26.65 -11.25
C ALA A 207 -3.25 -27.16 -12.02
N ASN A 208 -3.15 -27.12 -13.35
CA ASN A 208 -3.58 -28.19 -14.24
C ASN A 208 -3.33 -27.74 -15.68
N ASP A 209 -2.13 -28.03 -16.18
CA ASP A 209 -1.90 -28.19 -17.61
C ASP A 209 -0.80 -29.22 -17.84
N SER A 210 -1.10 -30.46 -17.44
CA SER A 210 -0.40 -31.65 -17.91
C SER A 210 -1.17 -32.89 -17.46
N HIS A 211 -2.21 -33.26 -18.21
CA HIS A 211 -2.57 -34.65 -18.54
C HIS A 211 -3.98 -34.69 -19.11
N ARG A 212 -4.09 -34.58 -20.44
CA ARG A 212 -5.16 -35.27 -21.17
C ARG A 212 -4.82 -35.42 -22.64
N LEU A 213 -3.92 -36.34 -22.96
CA LEU A 213 -3.95 -37.00 -24.26
C LEU A 213 -3.57 -38.47 -24.07
N LYS A 214 -4.50 -39.31 -24.54
CA LYS A 214 -4.42 -40.75 -24.79
C LYS A 214 -4.59 -41.60 -23.55
N ASP A 215 -5.77 -42.19 -23.40
CA ASP A 215 -5.94 -43.61 -23.70
C ASP A 215 -7.43 -43.97 -23.82
N GLU A 216 -7.66 -45.09 -24.49
CA GLU A 216 -8.90 -45.86 -24.70
C GLU A 216 -9.77 -45.48 -25.92
N ASP A 217 -10.25 -46.41 -26.75
CA ASP A 217 -9.84 -47.79 -27.08
C ASP A 217 -10.65 -48.28 -28.30
N HIS A 218 -10.04 -49.20 -29.05
CA HIS A 218 -10.61 -50.38 -29.75
C HIS A 218 -11.98 -50.33 -30.47
N ALA A 219 -11.99 -50.70 -31.76
CA ALA A 219 -12.62 -51.96 -32.22
C ALA A 219 -12.33 -52.21 -33.71
N ALA A 220 -11.74 -53.37 -34.00
CA ALA A 220 -11.86 -54.05 -35.29
C ALA A 220 -13.10 -54.95 -35.23
N ASP A 221 -13.95 -54.92 -36.25
CA ASP A 221 -14.58 -56.10 -36.87
C ASP A 221 -15.48 -55.66 -38.04
N ASP A 222 -15.45 -56.50 -39.09
CA ASP A 222 -16.11 -56.50 -40.41
C ASP A 222 -15.62 -55.53 -41.52
#